data_AF-A0A347VR76-F1
#
_entry.id   AF-A0A347VR76-F1
#
_cell.length_a   1.000
_cell.length_b   1.000
_cell.length_c   1.000
_cell.angle_alpha   90.00
_cell.angle_beta   90.00
_cell.angle_gamma   90.00
#
_symmetry.space_group_name_H-M   'P 1'
#
loop_
_entity.id
_entity.type
_entity.pdbx_description
1 polymer ?
#
loop_
_entity_poly.entity_id
_entity_poly.type
_entity_poly.pdbx_seq_one_letter_code
_entity_poly.pdbx_strand_id
1 'polypeptide(L)'
;MNENLNVNFNTILVIVLKELRLERNIHQATLADICNKQASAWNKIENGKSPLVLETLYRVCNYAFHVQPSIILATAERFANIFAQHNYAILYNESESEDIVLKYANQYYKMKSQQNFMQSYAPFVSILNMPCYEQNGRMVIGDVFQYCLNEIYKDENHLKINQQLNYNKGV
;
A
#
# COMPACT_ATOMS: atom_id res chain seq x y z
N MET A 1 15.40 6.62 21.32
CA MET A 1 15.05 5.20 21.22
C MET A 1 14.89 4.92 19.75
N ASN A 2 15.63 3.97 19.17
CA ASN A 2 15.36 3.53 17.81
C ASN A 2 13.97 2.90 17.83
N GLU A 3 13.00 3.49 17.13
CA GLU A 3 11.75 2.79 16.86
C GLU A 3 12.11 1.47 16.18
N ASN A 4 11.63 0.35 16.71
CA ASN A 4 11.82 -0.93 16.03
C ASN A 4 11.00 -0.87 14.74
N LEU A 5 11.69 -0.68 13.61
CA LEU A 5 11.10 -0.65 12.29
C LEU A 5 10.61 -2.06 11.94
N ASN A 6 9.32 -2.30 12.10
CA ASN A 6 8.69 -3.57 11.82
C ASN A 6 7.63 -3.43 10.75
N VAL A 7 7.48 -4.47 9.94
CA VAL A 7 6.38 -4.60 8.98
C VAL A 7 5.94 -6.05 8.93
N ASN A 8 4.63 -6.27 9.00
CA ASN A 8 4.08 -7.60 8.76
C ASN A 8 4.02 -7.88 7.25
N PHE A 9 4.38 -9.08 6.83
CA PHE A 9 4.29 -9.49 5.43
C PHE A 9 2.84 -9.38 4.90
N ASN A 10 1.85 -9.67 5.74
CA ASN A 10 0.44 -9.49 5.42
C ASN A 10 0.10 -8.01 5.10
N THR A 11 0.73 -7.05 5.77
CA THR A 11 0.57 -5.62 5.46
C THR A 11 1.05 -5.30 4.06
N ILE A 12 2.24 -5.78 3.68
CA ILE A 12 2.78 -5.59 2.33
C ILE A 12 1.84 -6.21 1.30
N LEU A 13 1.39 -7.43 1.54
CA LEU A 13 0.46 -8.15 0.67
C LEU A 13 -0.85 -7.38 0.46
N VAL A 14 -1.44 -6.87 1.53
CA VAL A 14 -2.67 -6.07 1.49
C VAL A 14 -2.45 -4.75 0.75
N ILE A 15 -1.31 -4.08 0.95
CA ILE A 15 -0.96 -2.85 0.22
C ILE A 15 -0.88 -3.13 -1.29
N VAL A 16 -0.23 -4.22 -1.71
CA VAL A 16 -0.16 -4.62 -3.14
C VAL A 16 -1.55 -4.85 -3.71
N LEU A 17 -2.42 -5.58 -3.01
CA LEU A 17 -3.80 -5.82 -3.45
C LEU A 17 -4.61 -4.51 -3.56
N LYS A 18 -4.41 -3.59 -2.61
CA LYS A 18 -5.09 -2.30 -2.59
C LYS A 18 -4.63 -1.39 -3.73
N GLU A 19 -3.32 -1.32 -3.98
CA GLU A 19 -2.79 -0.56 -5.12
C GLU A 19 -3.30 -1.12 -6.45
N LEU A 20 -3.30 -2.45 -6.60
CA LEU A 20 -3.83 -3.10 -7.80
C LEU A 20 -5.33 -2.85 -8.01
N ARG A 21 -6.11 -2.81 -6.92
CA ARG A 21 -7.52 -2.43 -6.95
C ARG A 21 -7.69 -0.99 -7.46
N LEU A 22 -6.90 -0.06 -6.93
CA LEU A 22 -6.95 1.35 -7.30
C LEU A 22 -6.53 1.55 -8.76
N GLU A 23 -5.48 0.87 -9.22
CA GLU A 23 -5.05 0.85 -10.62
C GLU A 23 -6.18 0.46 -11.58
N ARG A 24 -6.96 -0.54 -11.18
CA ARG A 24 -8.08 -1.06 -11.98
C ARG A 24 -9.40 -0.33 -11.77
N ASN A 25 -9.41 0.73 -10.96
CA ASN A 25 -10.61 1.48 -10.59
C ASN A 25 -11.73 0.60 -10.02
N ILE A 26 -11.38 -0.47 -9.31
CA ILE A 26 -12.36 -1.38 -8.71
C ILE A 26 -12.82 -0.80 -7.36
N HIS A 27 -14.13 -0.63 -7.21
CA HIS A 27 -14.71 -0.13 -5.98
C HIS A 27 -14.58 -1.18 -4.85
N GLN A 28 -14.37 -0.71 -3.63
CA GLN A 28 -14.19 -1.58 -2.46
C GLN A 28 -15.37 -2.53 -2.24
N ALA A 29 -16.60 -2.03 -2.45
CA ALA A 29 -17.82 -2.82 -2.35
C ALA A 29 -17.85 -4.00 -3.34
N THR A 30 -17.40 -3.79 -4.58
CA THR A 30 -17.34 -4.83 -5.61
C THR A 30 -16.43 -5.99 -5.20
N LEU A 31 -15.28 -5.70 -4.59
CA LEU A 31 -14.38 -6.73 -4.07
C LEU A 31 -14.98 -7.48 -2.88
N ALA A 32 -15.68 -6.76 -2.00
CA ALA A 32 -16.38 -7.38 -0.90
C ALA A 32 -17.42 -8.39 -1.39
N ASP A 33 -18.21 -8.01 -2.41
CA ASP A 33 -19.22 -8.88 -3.03
C ASP A 33 -18.58 -10.13 -3.67
N ILE A 34 -17.51 -9.98 -4.45
CA ILE A 34 -16.74 -11.10 -5.04
C ILE A 34 -16.24 -12.07 -3.97
N CYS A 35 -15.88 -11.55 -2.80
CA CYS A 35 -15.38 -12.33 -1.68
C CYS A 35 -16.50 -12.92 -0.80
N ASN A 36 -17.77 -12.69 -1.11
CA ASN A 36 -18.90 -12.99 -0.23
C ASN A 36 -18.71 -12.39 1.18
N LYS A 37 -18.24 -11.15 1.26
CA LYS A 37 -18.01 -10.40 2.50
C LYS A 37 -18.78 -9.10 2.51
N GLN A 38 -19.10 -8.60 3.71
CA GLN A 38 -19.59 -7.24 3.85
C GLN A 38 -18.47 -6.23 3.49
N ALA A 39 -18.83 -5.08 2.92
CA ALA A 39 -17.88 -4.00 2.63
C ALA A 39 -17.06 -3.58 3.86
N SER A 40 -17.68 -3.59 5.05
CA SER A 40 -17.01 -3.33 6.34
C SER A 40 -15.92 -4.36 6.67
N ALA A 41 -16.12 -5.63 6.31
CA ALA A 41 -15.15 -6.70 6.52
C ALA A 41 -13.96 -6.57 5.57
N TRP A 42 -14.22 -6.28 4.28
CA TRP A 42 -13.14 -5.99 3.33
C TRP A 42 -12.34 -4.74 3.75
N ASN A 43 -13.02 -3.69 4.21
CA ASN A 43 -12.35 -2.50 4.72
C ASN A 43 -11.47 -2.80 5.94
N LYS A 44 -11.86 -3.73 6.82
CA LYS A 44 -10.96 -4.17 7.91
C LYS A 44 -9.72 -4.87 7.39
N ILE A 45 -9.84 -5.72 6.36
CA ILE A 45 -8.70 -6.38 5.71
C ILE A 45 -7.76 -5.32 5.10
N GLU A 46 -8.27 -4.38 4.31
CA GLU A 46 -7.47 -3.33 3.67
C GLU A 46 -6.74 -2.39 4.63
N ASN A 47 -7.24 -2.25 5.86
CA ASN A 47 -6.62 -1.43 6.90
C ASN A 47 -5.84 -2.28 7.93
N GLY A 48 -5.60 -3.56 7.65
CA GLY A 48 -4.84 -4.48 8.52
C GLY A 48 -5.52 -4.81 9.85
N LYS A 49 -6.82 -4.52 10.00
CA LYS A 49 -7.63 -4.83 11.20
C LYS A 49 -8.19 -6.26 11.19
N SER A 50 -8.04 -6.98 10.09
CA SER A 50 -8.43 -8.38 9.97
C SER A 50 -7.46 -9.08 9.02
N PRO A 51 -7.07 -10.33 9.30
CA PRO A 51 -6.11 -11.04 8.48
C PRO A 51 -6.68 -11.34 7.08
N LEU A 52 -5.81 -11.30 6.07
CA LEU A 52 -6.16 -11.78 4.74
C LEU A 52 -6.02 -13.31 4.73
N VAL A 53 -7.14 -14.00 4.66
CA VAL A 53 -7.15 -15.47 4.56
C VAL A 53 -6.92 -15.93 3.12
N LEU A 54 -6.31 -17.11 2.96
CA LEU A 54 -5.91 -17.65 1.65
C LEU A 54 -7.07 -17.75 0.66
N GLU A 55 -8.26 -18.21 1.09
CA GLU A 55 -9.45 -18.27 0.22
C GLU A 55 -9.81 -16.89 -0.34
N THR A 56 -9.72 -15.84 0.48
CA THR A 56 -10.01 -14.47 0.07
C THR A 56 -8.99 -13.98 -0.94
N LEU A 57 -7.70 -14.26 -0.73
CA LEU A 57 -6.65 -13.95 -1.71
C LEU A 57 -6.95 -14.59 -3.07
N TYR A 58 -7.25 -15.89 -3.11
CA TYR A 58 -7.54 -16.60 -4.37
C TYR A 58 -8.78 -16.04 -5.09
N ARG A 59 -9.86 -15.76 -4.35
CA ARG A 59 -11.07 -15.18 -4.95
C ARG A 59 -10.78 -13.83 -5.61
N VAL A 60 -10.10 -12.95 -4.89
CA VAL A 60 -9.76 -11.61 -5.37
C VAL A 60 -8.87 -11.69 -6.62
N CYS A 61 -7.82 -12.50 -6.53
CA CYS A 61 -6.87 -12.71 -7.62
C CYS A 61 -7.54 -13.22 -8.90
N ASN A 62 -8.38 -14.25 -8.79
CA ASN A 62 -8.98 -14.90 -9.95
C ASN A 62 -10.17 -14.13 -10.53
N TYR A 63 -11.05 -13.61 -9.67
CA TYR A 63 -12.34 -13.05 -10.10
C TYR A 63 -12.35 -11.54 -10.24
N ALA A 64 -11.60 -10.79 -9.42
CA ALA A 64 -11.53 -9.34 -9.53
C ALA A 64 -10.34 -8.89 -10.39
N PHE A 65 -9.22 -9.59 -10.26
CA PHE A 65 -7.93 -9.14 -10.76
C PHE A 65 -7.45 -9.89 -11.99
N HIS A 66 -7.98 -11.08 -12.26
CA HIS A 66 -7.53 -11.97 -13.33
C HIS A 66 -6.00 -12.16 -13.35
N VAL A 67 -5.40 -12.30 -12.17
CA VAL A 67 -3.96 -12.46 -11.96
C VAL A 67 -3.73 -13.67 -11.08
N GLN A 68 -2.68 -14.45 -11.35
CA GLN A 68 -2.34 -15.59 -10.51
C GLN A 68 -1.88 -15.12 -9.11
N PRO A 69 -2.34 -15.74 -8.01
CA PRO A 69 -1.90 -15.38 -6.65
C PRO A 69 -0.38 -15.39 -6.46
N SER A 70 0.34 -16.28 -7.16
CA SER A 70 1.81 -16.34 -7.16
C SER A 70 2.47 -15.03 -7.58
N ILE A 71 1.89 -14.30 -8.54
CA ILE A 71 2.41 -13.01 -9.02
C ILE A 71 2.26 -11.95 -7.91
N ILE A 72 1.14 -11.97 -7.19
CA ILE A 72 0.91 -11.07 -6.05
C ILE A 72 1.92 -11.34 -4.93
N LEU A 73 2.10 -12.63 -4.57
CA LEU A 73 3.05 -13.04 -3.54
C LEU A 73 4.48 -12.65 -3.92
N ALA A 74 4.91 -12.95 -5.15
CA ALA A 74 6.24 -12.57 -5.64
C ALA A 74 6.43 -11.04 -5.62
N THR A 75 5.38 -10.27 -5.89
CA THR A 75 5.41 -8.81 -5.80
C THR A 75 5.58 -8.35 -4.36
N ALA A 76 4.82 -8.93 -3.42
CA ALA A 76 4.96 -8.63 -2.00
C ALA A 76 6.35 -8.99 -1.47
N GLU A 77 6.94 -10.12 -1.90
CA GLU A 77 8.31 -10.52 -1.55
C GLU A 77 9.36 -9.52 -2.03
N ARG A 78 9.23 -8.98 -3.26
CA ARG A 78 10.13 -7.93 -3.74
C ARG A 78 10.06 -6.68 -2.86
N PHE A 79 8.87 -6.26 -2.45
CA PHE A 79 8.72 -5.13 -1.52
C PHE A 79 9.24 -5.45 -0.11
N ALA A 80 9.04 -6.67 0.39
CA ALA A 80 9.61 -7.11 1.64
C ALA A 80 11.14 -7.03 1.63
N ASN A 81 11.77 -7.42 0.51
CA ASN A 81 13.22 -7.27 0.33
C ASN A 81 13.67 -5.81 0.35
N ILE A 82 12.90 -4.88 -0.24
CA ILE A 82 13.20 -3.45 -0.14
C ILE A 82 13.13 -2.97 1.31
N PHE A 83 12.08 -3.33 2.04
CA PHE A 83 11.96 -2.96 3.45
C PHE A 83 13.13 -3.53 4.28
N ALA A 84 13.51 -4.79 4.04
CA ALA A 84 14.66 -5.40 4.70
C ALA A 84 15.98 -4.64 4.39
N GLN A 85 16.19 -4.18 3.16
CA GLN A 85 17.33 -3.34 2.78
C GLN A 85 17.35 -1.98 3.50
N HIS A 86 16.18 -1.51 3.97
CA HIS A 86 16.03 -0.28 4.74
C HIS A 86 15.93 -0.56 6.26
N ASN A 87 16.46 -1.69 6.72
CA ASN A 87 16.54 -2.09 8.13
C ASN A 87 15.17 -2.35 8.81
N TYR A 88 14.11 -2.63 8.04
CA TYR A 88 12.86 -3.12 8.62
C TYR A 88 12.97 -4.63 8.91
N ALA A 89 12.50 -5.04 10.08
CA ALA A 89 12.26 -6.45 10.37
C ALA A 89 10.93 -6.90 9.74
N ILE A 90 11.01 -7.93 8.90
CA ILE A 90 9.84 -8.53 8.24
C ILE A 90 9.25 -9.60 9.16
N LEU A 91 8.01 -9.41 9.58
CA LEU A 91 7.29 -10.29 10.49
C LEU A 91 6.25 -11.12 9.73
N TYR A 92 6.16 -12.40 10.06
CA TYR A 92 5.18 -13.33 9.44
C TYR A 92 4.06 -13.74 10.39
N ASN A 93 4.23 -13.47 11.68
CA ASN A 93 3.28 -13.80 12.73
C ASN A 93 2.65 -12.53 13.29
N GLU A 94 1.51 -12.67 13.96
CA GLU A 94 0.99 -11.63 14.83
C GLU A 94 2.01 -11.39 15.95
N SER A 95 2.64 -10.21 15.93
CA SER A 95 3.63 -9.79 16.92
C SER A 95 3.03 -8.64 17.74
N GLU A 96 3.45 -8.53 19.00
CA GLU A 96 3.13 -7.37 19.84
C GLU A 96 3.80 -6.08 19.34
N SER A 97 4.80 -6.20 18.45
CA SER A 97 5.50 -5.05 17.89
C SER A 97 4.65 -4.31 16.85
N GLU A 98 4.59 -2.99 16.96
CA GLU A 98 3.79 -2.13 16.09
C GLU A 98 4.22 -2.24 14.61
N ASP A 99 3.25 -2.49 13.73
CA ASP A 99 3.46 -2.44 12.27
C ASP A 99 3.45 -0.98 11.81
N ILE A 100 4.64 -0.39 11.74
CA ILE A 100 4.85 1.02 11.41
C ILE A 100 4.46 1.29 9.94
N VAL A 101 4.67 0.33 9.05
CA VAL A 101 4.33 0.47 7.63
C VAL A 101 2.83 0.52 7.44
N LEU A 102 2.05 -0.28 8.16
CA LEU A 102 0.59 -0.22 8.12
C LEU A 102 0.06 1.16 8.53
N LYS A 103 0.64 1.74 9.58
CA LYS A 103 0.32 3.09 10.05
C LYS A 103 0.59 4.15 8.97
N TYR A 104 1.78 4.14 8.37
CA TYR A 104 2.13 5.10 7.32
C TYR A 104 1.32 4.90 6.04
N ALA A 105 1.05 3.66 5.63
CA ALA A 105 0.20 3.37 4.49
C ALA A 105 -1.22 3.94 4.71
N ASN A 106 -1.80 3.75 5.89
CA ASN A 106 -3.11 4.31 6.22
C ASN A 106 -3.13 5.85 6.20
N GLN A 107 -2.05 6.51 6.67
CA GLN A 107 -1.89 7.96 6.56
C GLN A 107 -1.84 8.41 5.10
N TYR A 108 -1.03 7.74 4.27
CA TYR A 108 -0.93 7.99 2.84
C TYR A 108 -2.30 7.89 2.15
N TYR A 109 -3.05 6.80 2.37
CA TYR A 109 -4.36 6.63 1.75
C TYR A 109 -5.38 7.67 2.22
N LYS A 110 -5.33 8.08 3.49
CA LYS A 110 -6.17 9.16 4.01
C LYS A 110 -5.87 10.47 3.29
N MET A 111 -4.59 10.84 3.14
CA MET A 111 -4.16 12.03 2.40
C MET A 111 -4.59 11.98 0.93
N LYS A 112 -4.36 10.84 0.26
CA LYS A 112 -4.76 10.60 -1.13
C LYS A 112 -6.27 10.74 -1.33
N SER A 113 -7.08 10.32 -0.37
CA SER A 113 -8.54 10.46 -0.47
C SER A 113 -9.05 11.89 -0.29
N GLN A 114 -8.29 12.74 0.40
CA GLN A 114 -8.64 14.14 0.65
C GLN A 114 -8.22 15.07 -0.49
N GLN A 115 -7.26 14.65 -1.32
CA GLN A 115 -6.78 15.39 -2.47
C GLN A 115 -7.28 14.71 -3.75
N ASN A 116 -8.13 15.37 -4.54
CA ASN A 116 -8.65 14.83 -5.81
C ASN A 116 -7.56 14.57 -6.87
N PHE A 117 -6.29 14.86 -6.60
CA PHE A 117 -5.16 14.65 -7.52
C PHE A 117 -3.85 14.42 -6.75
N MET A 118 -3.60 13.18 -6.32
CA MET A 118 -2.20 12.74 -6.23
C MET A 118 -1.86 12.08 -7.55
N GLN A 119 -1.16 12.82 -8.41
CA GLN A 119 -0.60 12.27 -9.64
C GLN A 119 0.46 11.25 -9.23
N SER A 120 0.24 9.98 -9.59
CA SER A 120 1.19 8.92 -9.24
C SER A 120 2.55 9.22 -9.86
N TYR A 121 3.64 8.90 -9.13
CA TYR A 121 5.00 9.12 -9.65
C TYR A 121 5.26 8.30 -10.93
N ALA A 122 4.62 7.13 -11.05
CA ALA A 122 4.73 6.25 -12.22
C ALA A 122 3.33 5.77 -12.68
N PRO A 123 2.53 6.64 -13.31
CA PRO A 123 1.10 6.38 -13.55
C PRO A 123 0.84 5.29 -14.60
N PHE A 124 1.87 4.84 -15.32
CA PHE A 124 1.76 3.83 -16.39
C PHE A 124 2.43 2.49 -16.04
N VAL A 125 2.97 2.35 -14.83
CA VAL A 125 3.63 1.12 -14.39
C VAL A 125 2.75 0.45 -13.35
N SER A 126 2.36 -0.80 -13.61
CA SER A 126 1.57 -1.54 -12.64
C SER A 126 2.36 -1.90 -11.41
N ILE A 127 1.69 -1.94 -10.26
CA ILE A 127 2.28 -2.37 -9.00
C ILE A 127 2.88 -3.79 -9.11
N LEU A 128 2.33 -4.63 -9.98
CA LEU A 128 2.81 -5.98 -10.24
C LEU A 128 4.19 -6.03 -10.92
N ASN A 129 4.56 -4.95 -11.60
CA ASN A 129 5.84 -4.81 -12.28
C ASN A 129 6.85 -3.99 -11.45
N MET A 130 6.45 -3.56 -10.24
CA MET A 130 7.32 -2.86 -9.30
C MET A 130 7.86 -3.81 -8.22
N PRO A 131 8.96 -3.45 -7.53
CA PRO A 131 9.91 -2.40 -7.91
C PRO A 131 10.60 -2.68 -9.25
N CYS A 132 10.96 -1.63 -9.99
CA CYS A 132 11.72 -1.74 -11.24
C CYS A 132 12.80 -0.65 -11.34
N TYR A 133 13.68 -0.76 -12.32
CA TYR A 133 14.71 0.24 -12.59
C TYR A 133 14.46 0.93 -13.92
N GLU A 134 14.52 2.26 -13.91
CA GLU A 134 14.59 3.06 -15.13
C GLU A 134 15.95 2.88 -15.83
N GLN A 135 16.04 3.28 -17.11
CA GLN A 135 17.29 3.21 -17.89
C GLN A 135 18.46 3.99 -17.27
N ASN A 136 18.15 5.00 -16.46
CA ASN A 136 19.13 5.81 -15.71
C ASN A 136 19.60 5.13 -14.41
N GLY A 137 19.15 3.91 -14.11
CA GLY A 137 19.47 3.17 -12.88
C GLY A 137 18.67 3.60 -11.65
N ARG A 138 17.73 4.54 -11.79
CA ARG A 138 16.85 4.94 -10.69
C ARG A 138 15.83 3.85 -10.40
N MET A 139 15.68 3.50 -9.12
CA MET A 139 14.64 2.59 -8.66
C MET A 139 13.29 3.31 -8.62
N VAL A 140 12.28 2.70 -9.23
CA VAL A 140 10.88 3.11 -9.20
C VAL A 140 10.11 2.13 -8.34
N ILE A 141 9.41 2.67 -7.34
CA ILE A 141 8.56 1.92 -6.41
C ILE A 141 7.20 2.62 -6.28
N GLY A 142 6.18 1.89 -5.83
CA GLY A 142 4.84 2.45 -5.66
C GLY A 142 4.83 3.59 -4.65
N ASP A 143 4.02 4.62 -4.90
CA ASP A 143 4.00 5.87 -4.09
C ASP A 143 3.77 5.61 -2.60
N VAL A 144 2.90 4.66 -2.26
CA VAL A 144 2.64 4.26 -0.87
C VAL A 144 3.88 3.65 -0.22
N PHE A 145 4.65 2.84 -0.95
CA PHE A 145 5.90 2.24 -0.46
C PHE A 145 6.99 3.30 -0.32
N GLN A 146 7.09 4.23 -1.27
CA GLN A 146 7.98 5.39 -1.19
C GLN A 146 7.68 6.25 0.04
N TYR A 147 6.40 6.53 0.30
CA TYR A 147 5.96 7.26 1.48
C TYR A 147 6.31 6.53 2.79
N CYS A 148 6.21 5.20 2.81
CA CYS A 148 6.55 4.43 4.00
C CYS A 148 8.07 4.45 4.29
N LEU A 149 8.90 4.37 3.26
CA LEU A 149 10.36 4.24 3.37
C LEU A 149 11.10 5.57 3.60
N ASN A 150 10.57 6.69 3.11
CA ASN A 150 11.31 7.95 3.08
C ASN A 150 10.66 9.01 3.97
N GLU A 151 11.32 9.38 5.08
CA GLU A 151 10.88 10.46 5.98
C GLU A 151 10.82 11.83 5.29
N ILE A 152 11.75 12.14 4.39
CA ILE A 152 11.77 13.39 3.60
C ILE A 152 10.52 13.45 2.70
N TYR A 153 10.08 12.31 2.17
CA TYR A 153 8.86 12.24 1.34
C TYR A 153 7.59 12.45 2.18
N LYS A 154 7.63 12.13 3.49
CA LYS A 154 6.55 12.47 4.42
C LYS A 154 6.51 13.98 4.64
N ASP A 155 7.66 14.60 4.89
CA ASP A 155 7.77 16.04 5.14
C ASP A 155 7.42 16.89 3.91
N GLU A 156 7.89 16.53 2.71
CA GLU A 156 7.56 17.25 1.48
C GLU A 156 6.06 17.20 1.15
N ASN A 157 5.40 16.05 1.40
CA ASN A 157 3.95 15.94 1.23
C ASN A 157 3.19 16.68 2.35
N HIS A 158 3.67 16.65 3.60
CA HIS A 158 3.12 17.44 4.71
C HIS A 158 3.25 18.96 4.46
N LEU A 159 4.37 19.43 3.89
CA LEU A 159 4.59 20.83 3.52
C LEU A 159 3.66 21.28 2.39
N LYS A 160 3.48 20.45 1.34
CA LYS A 160 2.51 20.73 0.26
C LYS A 160 1.07 20.80 0.80
N ILE A 161 0.70 19.97 1.77
CA ILE A 161 -0.61 20.00 2.45
C ILE A 161 -0.83 21.32 3.21
N ASN A 162 0.14 21.74 4.03
CA ASN A 162 0.00 22.94 4.85
C ASN A 162 -0.07 24.23 4.03
N GLN A 163 0.68 24.29 2.91
CA GLN A 163 0.63 25.43 2.00
C GLN A 163 -0.73 25.56 1.29
N GLN A 164 -1.37 24.44 0.92
CA GLN A 164 -2.69 24.45 0.25
C GLN A 164 -3.87 24.68 1.22
N LEU A 165 -3.79 24.17 2.45
CA LEU A 165 -4.80 24.45 3.47
C LEU A 165 -4.82 25.92 3.88
N ASN A 166 -3.65 26.57 3.92
CA ASN A 166 -3.56 28.00 4.19
C ASN A 166 -4.07 28.86 3.01
N TYR A 167 -3.91 28.38 1.77
CA TYR A 167 -4.50 29.03 0.59
C TYR A 167 -6.04 28.94 0.57
N ASN A 168 -6.61 27.77 0.90
CA ASN A 168 -8.07 27.56 0.91
C ASN A 168 -8.80 28.14 2.14
N LYS A 169 -8.06 28.61 3.15
CA LYS A 169 -8.62 29.33 4.32
C LYS A 169 -8.53 30.86 4.17
N GLY A 170 -7.97 31.36 3.06
CA GLY A 170 -7.78 32.78 2.77
C GLY A 170 -8.78 33.36 1.75
N VAL A 171 -9.92 32.71 1.53
CA VAL A 171 -11.03 33.19 0.69
C VAL A 171 -12.31 33.19 1.49
#